data_AF-A0A2V8UT38-F1
#
_entry.id   AF-A0A2V8UT38-F1
#
_cell.length_a   1.000
_cell.length_b   1.000
_cell.length_c   1.000
_cell.angle_alpha   90.00
_cell.angle_beta   90.00
_cell.angle_gamma   90.00
#
_symmetry.space_group_name_H-M   'P 1'
#
loop_
_entity.id
_entity.type
_entity.pdbx_description
1 polymer ?
#
loop_
_entity_poly.entity_id
_entity_poly.type
_entity_poly.pdbx_seq_one_letter_code
_entity_poly.pdbx_strand_id
1 'polypeptide(L)'
;MEAIKPEFQLPVATVLINRKIALMTRPGEPFVEFQMNWRDRCPVPAAFLVGYTNGYFCYFPTIAAAAIGVYGAASASTWAEPGAGERMVDHAVVKIHEMLGQMTELPDDLKRDVYK
;
A
#
# COMPACT_ATOMS: atom_id res chain seq x y z
N MET A 1 -6.45 30.78 -6.22
CA MET A 1 -5.59 29.59 -6.41
C MET A 1 -5.40 28.97 -5.05
N GLU A 2 -5.75 27.70 -4.89
CA GLU A 2 -5.53 26.99 -3.63
C GLU A 2 -4.02 26.79 -3.45
N ALA A 3 -3.51 27.04 -2.24
CA ALA A 3 -2.08 26.93 -1.95
C ALA A 3 -1.62 25.48 -2.17
N ILE A 4 -0.45 25.29 -2.80
CA ILE A 4 0.17 23.97 -2.93
C ILE A 4 0.37 23.42 -1.52
N LYS A 5 -0.31 22.31 -1.21
CA LYS A 5 -0.08 21.58 0.04
C LYS A 5 1.16 20.72 -0.17
N PRO A 6 2.24 20.92 0.61
CA PRO A 6 3.47 20.13 0.46
C PRO A 6 3.31 18.71 0.99
N GLU A 7 2.27 18.45 1.79
CA GLU A 7 2.01 17.16 2.42
C GLU A 7 0.59 16.70 2.13
N PHE A 8 0.45 15.41 1.81
CA PHE A 8 -0.83 14.76 1.57
C PHE A 8 -1.04 13.64 2.59
N GLN A 9 -2.26 13.56 3.13
CA GLN A 9 -2.70 12.40 3.90
C GLN A 9 -3.32 11.40 2.93
N LEU A 10 -2.65 10.27 2.72
CA LEU A 10 -3.04 9.25 1.74
C LEU A 10 -3.62 8.03 2.46
N PRO A 11 -4.96 7.92 2.58
CA PRO A 11 -5.58 6.83 3.33
C PRO A 11 -5.43 5.49 2.62
N VAL A 12 -4.81 4.53 3.31
CA VAL A 12 -4.67 3.13 2.86
C VAL A 12 -5.26 2.23 3.93
N ALA A 13 -6.11 1.30 3.53
CA ALA A 13 -6.69 0.29 4.40
C ALA A 13 -6.33 -1.12 3.91
N THR A 14 -6.30 -2.06 4.83
CA THR A 14 -6.23 -3.50 4.55
C THR A 14 -7.46 -4.15 5.16
N VAL A 15 -8.14 -5.00 4.40
CA VAL A 15 -9.36 -5.70 4.86
C VAL A 15 -9.15 -7.19 4.68
N LEU A 16 -9.38 -7.95 5.75
CA LEU A 16 -9.33 -9.41 5.74
C LEU A 16 -10.73 -9.98 6.00
N ILE A 17 -11.26 -10.73 5.03
CA ILE A 17 -12.58 -11.37 5.12
C ILE A 17 -12.37 -12.88 5.27
N ASN A 18 -12.88 -13.42 6.38
CA ASN A 18 -12.87 -14.86 6.68
C ASN A 18 -11.50 -15.54 6.53
N ARG A 19 -10.39 -14.79 6.69
CA ARG A 19 -9.01 -15.27 6.43
C ARG A 19 -8.80 -15.85 5.02
N LYS A 20 -9.67 -15.53 4.07
CA LYS A 20 -9.67 -16.10 2.70
C LYS A 20 -9.58 -15.07 1.60
N ILE A 21 -10.04 -13.84 1.86
CA ILE A 21 -9.99 -12.73 0.91
C ILE A 21 -9.29 -11.55 1.59
N ALA A 22 -8.27 -11.00 0.93
CA ALA A 22 -7.53 -9.85 1.40
C ALA A 22 -7.65 -8.70 0.38
N LEU A 23 -8.04 -7.54 0.87
CA LEU A 23 -8.15 -6.31 0.08
C LEU A 23 -7.12 -5.31 0.57
N MET A 24 -6.32 -4.75 -0.35
CA MET A 24 -5.54 -3.54 -0.14
C MET A 24 -6.25 -2.39 -0.84
N THR A 25 -6.44 -1.27 -0.17
CA THR A 25 -7.14 -0.10 -0.75
C THR A 25 -6.14 0.99 -1.14
N ARG A 26 -6.43 1.77 -2.19
CA ARG A 26 -5.60 2.92 -2.60
C ARG A 26 -6.48 4.12 -2.99
N PRO A 27 -6.10 5.35 -2.59
CA PRO A 27 -6.89 6.54 -2.87
C PRO A 27 -6.53 7.17 -4.22
N GLY A 28 -6.60 6.40 -5.30
CA GLY A 28 -6.31 6.89 -6.65
C GLY A 28 -6.02 5.76 -7.65
N GLU A 29 -5.17 6.06 -8.62
CA GLU A 29 -4.91 5.25 -9.82
C GLU A 29 -3.59 4.48 -9.69
N PRO A 30 -3.64 3.19 -9.32
CA PRO A 30 -2.47 2.33 -9.26
C PRO A 30 -2.00 1.84 -10.63
N PHE A 31 -0.69 1.76 -10.78
CA PHE A 31 -0.07 0.92 -11.81
C PHE A 31 -0.24 -0.57 -11.48
N VAL A 32 -0.30 -1.42 -12.50
CA VAL A 32 -0.63 -2.86 -12.37
C VAL A 32 0.40 -3.62 -11.52
N GLU A 33 1.64 -3.18 -11.54
CA GLU A 33 2.76 -3.71 -10.77
C GLU A 33 2.47 -3.73 -9.27
N PHE A 34 1.67 -2.80 -8.77
CA PHE A 34 1.30 -2.79 -7.35
C PHE A 34 0.31 -3.90 -6.98
N GLN A 35 -0.62 -4.25 -7.87
CA GLN A 35 -1.48 -5.42 -7.67
C GLN A 35 -0.67 -6.72 -7.75
N MET A 36 0.31 -6.80 -8.66
CA MET A 36 1.21 -7.96 -8.77
C MET A 36 2.05 -8.11 -7.49
N ASN A 37 2.71 -7.03 -7.06
CA ASN A 37 3.53 -7.02 -5.83
C ASN A 37 2.70 -7.38 -4.58
N TRP A 38 1.49 -6.83 -4.47
CA TRP A 38 0.56 -7.19 -3.39
C TRP A 38 0.23 -8.67 -3.39
N ARG A 39 -0.13 -9.22 -4.55
CA ARG A 39 -0.46 -10.64 -4.70
C ARG A 39 0.70 -11.56 -4.38
N ASP A 40 1.92 -11.20 -4.79
CA ASP A 40 3.12 -12.01 -4.58
C ASP A 40 3.52 -12.09 -3.10
N ARG A 41 3.22 -11.06 -2.32
CA ARG A 41 3.61 -10.95 -0.89
C ARG A 41 2.47 -11.24 0.08
N CYS A 42 1.23 -11.28 -0.39
CA CYS A 42 0.08 -11.56 0.46
C CYS A 42 -0.05 -13.08 0.71
N PRO A 43 -0.07 -13.55 1.97
CA PRO A 43 -0.25 -14.98 2.28
C PRO A 43 -1.69 -15.48 2.02
N VAL A 44 -2.63 -14.58 1.69
CA VAL A 44 -4.02 -14.92 1.40
C VAL A 44 -4.21 -15.07 -0.12
N PRO A 45 -4.64 -16.24 -0.64
CA PRO A 45 -4.66 -16.50 -2.09
C PRO A 45 -5.54 -15.53 -2.89
N ALA A 46 -6.68 -15.12 -2.33
CA ALA A 46 -7.55 -14.14 -2.97
C ALA A 46 -7.16 -12.72 -2.53
N ALA A 47 -6.07 -12.21 -3.10
CA ALA A 47 -5.53 -10.89 -2.85
C ALA A 47 -5.90 -9.89 -3.97
N PHE A 48 -6.59 -8.82 -3.60
CA PHE A 48 -7.04 -7.77 -4.51
C PHE A 48 -6.62 -6.39 -4.04
N LEU A 49 -6.25 -5.53 -5.00
CA LEU A 49 -6.02 -4.11 -4.82
C LEU A 49 -7.23 -3.36 -5.37
N VAL A 50 -7.80 -2.49 -4.55
CA VAL A 50 -8.98 -1.69 -4.88
C VAL A 50 -8.58 -0.21 -4.93
N GLY A 51 -8.48 0.33 -6.14
CA GLY A 51 -8.24 1.76 -6.37
C GLY A 51 -9.47 2.62 -6.04
N TYR A 52 -9.30 3.95 -6.09
CA TYR A 52 -10.37 4.93 -5.85
C TYR A 52 -11.12 4.78 -4.53
N THR A 53 -10.41 4.42 -3.46
CA THR A 53 -11.00 4.21 -2.13
C THR A 53 -10.56 5.31 -1.19
N ASN A 54 -11.50 5.89 -0.44
CA ASN A 54 -11.25 6.90 0.58
C ASN A 54 -10.48 8.16 0.09
N GLY A 55 -10.42 8.40 -1.21
CA GLY A 55 -9.78 9.59 -1.77
C GLY A 55 -9.47 9.46 -3.26
N TYR A 56 -9.03 10.57 -3.85
CA TYR A 56 -8.57 10.66 -5.22
C TYR A 56 -7.32 11.56 -5.27
N PHE A 57 -6.16 10.94 -5.47
CA PHE A 57 -4.85 11.61 -5.55
C PHE A 57 -4.17 11.32 -6.89
N CYS A 58 -4.97 11.21 -7.96
CA CYS A 58 -4.54 10.88 -9.31
C CYS A 58 -3.62 9.63 -9.35
N TYR A 59 -2.48 9.69 -10.03
CA TYR A 59 -1.64 8.53 -10.30
C TYR A 59 -0.60 8.23 -9.23
N PHE A 60 -0.42 6.93 -9.00
CA PHE A 60 0.67 6.37 -8.21
C PHE A 60 1.52 5.49 -9.12
N PRO A 61 2.60 6.02 -9.73
CA PRO A 61 3.51 5.26 -10.56
C PRO A 61 4.49 4.45 -9.71
N THR A 62 5.12 3.45 -10.34
CA THR A 62 6.32 2.82 -9.77
C THR A 62 7.52 3.76 -9.89
N ILE A 63 8.54 3.57 -9.05
CA ILE A 63 9.81 4.31 -9.15
C ILE A 63 10.41 4.19 -10.57
N ALA A 64 10.37 3.00 -11.16
CA ALA A 64 10.88 2.77 -12.51
C ALA A 64 10.06 3.55 -13.57
N ALA A 65 8.74 3.52 -13.48
CA ALA A 65 7.87 4.28 -14.40
C ALA A 65 8.09 5.80 -14.25
N ALA A 66 8.27 6.28 -13.02
CA ALA A 66 8.56 7.68 -12.73
C ALA A 66 9.90 8.11 -13.34
N ALA A 67 10.91 7.24 -13.33
CA ALA A 67 12.21 7.49 -13.95
C ALA A 67 12.17 7.53 -15.48
N ILE A 68 11.29 6.74 -16.11
CA ILE A 68 11.14 6.71 -17.58
C ILE A 68 10.33 7.91 -18.08
N GLY A 69 9.39 8.42 -17.29
CA GLY A 69 8.68 9.66 -17.57
C GLY A 69 7.47 9.51 -18.51
N VAL A 70 6.61 8.52 -18.25
CA VAL A 70 5.37 8.29 -19.02
C VAL A 70 4.15 9.01 -18.42
N TYR A 71 3.03 9.00 -19.15
CA TYR A 71 1.76 9.50 -18.62
C TYR A 71 1.40 8.81 -17.29
N GLY A 72 0.99 9.60 -16.30
CA GLY A 72 0.71 9.13 -14.95
C GLY A 72 1.96 8.84 -14.11
N ALA A 73 3.17 8.98 -14.68
CA ALA A 73 4.42 8.77 -13.96
C ALA A 73 5.29 10.01 -13.80
N ALA A 74 5.28 10.91 -14.79
CA ALA A 74 5.96 12.21 -14.72
C ALA A 74 5.12 13.31 -15.37
N SER A 75 3.84 13.38 -14.99
CA SER A 75 2.90 14.41 -15.46
C SER A 75 2.32 15.22 -14.30
N ALA A 76 1.63 16.32 -14.59
CA ALA A 76 0.92 17.12 -13.58
C ALA A 76 -0.19 16.36 -12.81
N SER A 77 -0.48 15.13 -13.24
CA SER A 77 -1.38 14.17 -12.60
C SER A 77 -0.66 13.20 -11.65
N THR A 78 0.64 13.35 -11.41
CA THR A 78 1.39 12.60 -10.40
C THR A 78 1.70 13.54 -9.24
N TRP A 79 0.89 13.49 -8.19
CA TRP A 79 1.01 14.42 -7.06
C TRP A 79 1.90 13.88 -5.95
N ALA A 80 1.81 12.58 -5.69
CA ALA A 80 2.62 11.91 -4.68
C ALA A 80 4.05 11.70 -5.16
N GLU A 81 5.00 11.74 -4.23
CA GLU A 81 6.42 11.50 -4.53
C GLU A 81 6.68 10.07 -5.03
N PRO A 82 7.71 9.86 -5.88
CA PRO A 82 8.16 8.51 -6.23
C PRO A 82 8.43 7.66 -4.98
N GLY A 83 8.03 6.40 -5.01
CA GLY A 83 8.12 5.50 -3.86
C GLY A 83 6.89 5.50 -2.95
N ALA A 84 5.95 6.45 -3.09
CA ALA A 84 4.75 6.45 -2.27
C ALA A 84 3.88 5.21 -2.51
N GLY A 85 3.73 4.79 -3.78
CA GLY A 85 2.95 3.59 -4.11
C GLY A 85 3.54 2.30 -3.54
N GLU A 86 4.86 2.20 -3.48
CA GLU A 86 5.61 1.08 -2.91
C GLU A 86 5.40 1.02 -1.39
N ARG A 87 5.54 2.16 -0.70
CA ARG A 87 5.26 2.25 0.75
C ARG A 87 3.84 1.83 1.10
N MET A 88 2.86 2.12 0.24
CA MET A 88 1.48 1.66 0.45
C MET A 88 1.36 0.14 0.39
N VAL A 89 2.09 -0.53 -0.51
CA VAL A 89 2.09 -1.99 -0.57
C VAL A 89 2.79 -2.58 0.65
N ASP A 90 3.93 -2.03 1.05
CA ASP A 90 4.64 -2.46 2.26
C ASP A 90 3.75 -2.35 3.50
N HIS A 91 3.03 -1.24 3.62
CA HIS A 91 2.06 -1.04 4.70
C HIS A 91 0.98 -2.14 4.70
N ALA A 92 0.41 -2.46 3.53
CA ALA A 92 -0.63 -3.49 3.43
C ALA A 92 -0.10 -4.91 3.75
N VAL A 93 1.14 -5.21 3.36
CA VAL A 93 1.81 -6.48 3.70
C VAL A 93 2.00 -6.62 5.20
N VAL A 94 2.46 -5.56 5.88
CA VAL A 94 2.56 -5.56 7.34
C VAL A 94 1.18 -5.79 7.97
N LYS A 95 0.16 -5.03 7.53
CA LYS A 95 -1.20 -5.13 8.09
C LYS A 95 -1.83 -6.49 7.92
N ILE A 96 -1.62 -7.17 6.79
CA ILE A 96 -2.21 -8.51 6.63
C ILE A 96 -1.55 -9.54 7.54
N HIS A 97 -0.23 -9.47 7.75
CA HIS A 97 0.46 -10.35 8.69
C HIS A 97 0.02 -10.09 10.14
N GLU A 98 -0.17 -8.82 10.54
CA GLU A 98 -0.78 -8.47 11.82
C GLU A 98 -2.20 -9.07 11.96
N MET A 99 -3.06 -8.89 10.95
CA MET A 99 -4.45 -9.41 10.96
C MET A 99 -4.53 -10.94 11.00
N LEU A 100 -3.52 -11.63 10.46
CA LEU A 100 -3.38 -13.08 10.53
C LEU A 100 -2.75 -13.56 11.86
N GLY A 101 -2.29 -12.65 12.72
CA GLY A 101 -1.62 -12.98 13.97
C GLY A 101 -0.18 -13.49 13.79
N GLN A 102 0.44 -13.22 12.64
CA GLN A 102 1.79 -13.65 12.29
C GLN A 102 2.85 -12.60 12.66
N MET A 103 2.41 -11.37 12.94
CA MET A 103 3.27 -10.26 13.35
C MET A 103 2.62 -9.53 14.52
N THR A 104 3.47 -9.06 15.43
CA THR A 104 3.09 -8.25 16.58
C THR A 104 3.94 -7.00 16.62
N GLU A 105 3.48 -5.98 17.34
CA GLU A 105 4.19 -4.70 17.45
C GLU A 105 5.55 -4.81 18.17
N LEU A 106 5.72 -5.79 19.06
CA LEU A 106 6.95 -6.03 19.80
C LEU A 106 7.70 -7.26 19.28
N PRO A 107 9.05 -7.19 19.20
CA PRO A 107 9.91 -8.36 19.12
C PRO A 107 9.58 -9.41 20.19
N ASP A 108 9.73 -10.69 19.85
CA ASP A 108 9.38 -11.81 20.72
C ASP A 108 10.20 -11.82 22.03
N ASP A 109 11.46 -11.42 21.99
CA ASP A 109 12.35 -11.31 23.15
C ASP A 109 11.96 -10.20 24.14
N LEU A 110 11.17 -9.23 23.68
CA LEU A 110 10.60 -8.17 24.51
C LEU A 110 9.20 -8.51 25.05
N LYS A 111 8.59 -9.61 24.59
CA LYS A 111 7.39 -10.17 25.21
C LYS A 111 7.82 -10.97 26.44
N ARG A 112 7.29 -10.62 27.62
CA ARG A 112 7.53 -11.39 28.85
C ARG A 112 7.17 -12.86 28.59
N ASP A 113 8.04 -13.77 29.04
CA ASP A 113 7.89 -15.24 29.01
C ASP A 113 8.27 -16.02 27.73
N VAL A 114 8.96 -15.43 26.73
CA VAL A 114 9.36 -16.17 25.51
C VAL A 114 10.63 -17.02 25.67
N TYR A 115 11.51 -16.70 26.62
CA TYR A 115 12.72 -17.49 26.95
C TYR A 115 12.70 -18.01 28.39
N LYS A 116 11.67 -18.78 28.75
CA LYS A 116 11.66 -19.56 29.99
C LYS A 116 11.91 -21.03 29.71
#